data_AF-E4ZJI1-F1
#
_entry.id   AF-E4ZJI1-F1
#
_cell.length_a   1.000
_cell.length_b   1.000
_cell.length_c   1.000
_cell.angle_alpha   90.00
_cell.angle_beta   90.00
_cell.angle_gamma   90.00
#
_symmetry.space_group_name_H-M   'P 1'
#
loop_
_entity.id
_entity.type
_entity.pdbx_description
1 polymer ?
#
loop_
_entity_poly.entity_id
_entity_poly.type
_entity_poly.pdbx_seq_one_letter_code
_entity_poly.pdbx_strand_id
1 'polypeptide(L)'
;MLSQDFFLLGEAETSARTVRANEDISFEDLQDLIASRFAFVVSKGIGFVRDDATLSHIRDIFSSEVPIGITIDGSSVREVPGPKGKPYVGKFFEVFPDHLGNHQRLFEKYGPAFKTTNLGGTLFHTNDPDIAGVALAENDFFTKDIFPSHPLYGIKNQEAGVFLGDTDTPEWRIAHKFLPPALGPKAVRHCT
;
A
#
# COMPACT_ATOMS: atom_id res chain seq x y z
N MET A 1 16.49 -26.18 -10.18
CA MET A 1 15.55 -25.29 -9.47
C MET A 1 16.28 -24.73 -8.27
N LEU A 2 16.37 -23.41 -8.15
CA LEU A 2 17.06 -22.73 -7.06
C LEU A 2 16.11 -22.50 -5.88
N SER A 3 16.62 -22.50 -4.65
CA SER A 3 15.83 -22.27 -3.44
C SER A 3 16.65 -21.40 -2.50
N GLN A 4 16.03 -20.36 -1.95
CA GLN A 4 16.67 -19.50 -0.95
C GLN A 4 15.64 -18.92 0.02
N ASP A 5 16.06 -18.68 1.26
CA ASP A 5 15.25 -18.03 2.29
C ASP A 5 15.47 -16.52 2.29
N PHE A 6 14.38 -15.75 2.31
CA PHE A 6 14.41 -14.30 2.32
C PHE A 6 13.61 -13.73 3.47
N PHE A 7 14.06 -12.64 4.08
CA PHE A 7 13.33 -11.91 5.12
C PHE A 7 13.34 -10.41 4.85
N LEU A 8 12.39 -9.67 5.42
CA LEU A 8 12.36 -8.21 5.28
C LEU A 8 13.40 -7.60 6.22
N LEU A 9 14.36 -6.84 5.68
CA LEU A 9 15.35 -6.16 6.52
C LEU A 9 14.60 -5.16 7.42
N GLY A 10 14.70 -5.32 8.74
CA GLY A 10 13.89 -4.59 9.73
C GLY A 10 12.96 -5.50 10.53
N GLU A 11 12.69 -6.71 10.02
CA GLU A 11 12.07 -7.81 10.75
C GLU A 11 13.13 -8.82 11.23
N ALA A 12 12.72 -9.76 12.10
CA ALA A 12 13.61 -10.82 12.56
C ALA A 12 13.87 -11.84 11.45
N GLU A 13 15.09 -12.39 11.37
CA GLU A 13 15.45 -13.43 10.40
C GLU A 13 14.57 -14.69 10.51
N THR A 14 13.97 -14.94 11.68
CA THR A 14 13.01 -16.04 11.89
C THR A 14 11.71 -15.87 11.09
N SER A 15 11.44 -14.68 10.55
CA SER A 15 10.33 -14.41 9.62
C SER A 15 10.62 -14.85 8.18
N ALA A 16 11.83 -15.38 7.91
CA ALA A 16 12.26 -15.73 6.58
C ALA A 16 11.31 -16.72 5.90
N ARG A 17 11.13 -16.53 4.59
CA ARG A 17 10.27 -17.35 3.74
C ARG A 17 11.10 -17.92 2.60
N THR A 18 10.97 -19.21 2.37
CA THR A 18 11.59 -19.88 1.24
C THR A 18 10.93 -19.45 -0.07
N VAL A 19 11.76 -19.04 -1.01
CA VAL A 19 11.40 -18.70 -2.39
C VAL A 19 12.16 -19.64 -3.32
N ARG A 20 11.44 -20.20 -4.30
CA ARG A 20 12.02 -21.08 -5.31
C ARG A 20 11.97 -20.40 -6.66
N ALA A 21 13.06 -20.50 -7.40
CA ALA A 21 13.24 -19.87 -8.71
C ALA A 21 13.79 -20.86 -9.74
N ASN A 22 13.64 -20.50 -11.01
CA ASN A 22 14.30 -21.21 -12.11
C ASN A 22 15.80 -20.89 -12.13
N GLU A 23 16.60 -21.78 -12.71
CA GLU A 23 18.07 -21.60 -12.76
C GLU A 23 18.51 -20.41 -13.64
N ASP A 24 17.70 -20.09 -14.65
CA ASP A 24 17.95 -19.00 -15.60
C ASP A 24 17.22 -17.69 -15.23
N ILE A 25 16.77 -17.54 -13.98
CA ILE A 25 16.03 -16.34 -13.54
C ILE A 25 16.90 -15.07 -13.67
N SER A 26 16.34 -14.01 -14.23
CA SER A 26 16.98 -12.70 -14.26
C SER A 26 16.88 -11.99 -12.89
N PHE A 27 17.63 -10.90 -12.70
CA PHE A 27 17.54 -10.13 -11.46
C PHE A 27 16.17 -9.47 -11.33
N GLU A 28 15.65 -8.93 -12.44
CA GLU A 28 14.34 -8.30 -12.54
C GLU A 28 13.21 -9.30 -12.28
N ASP A 29 13.28 -10.51 -12.86
CA ASP A 29 12.28 -11.56 -12.60
C ASP A 29 12.29 -12.01 -11.13
N LEU A 30 13.47 -12.01 -10.49
CA LEU A 30 13.56 -12.28 -9.06
C LEU A 30 12.91 -11.16 -8.23
N GLN A 31 13.09 -9.90 -8.60
CA GLN A 31 12.39 -8.78 -7.94
C GLN A 31 10.87 -8.93 -8.06
N ASP A 32 10.35 -9.26 -9.23
CA ASP A 32 8.92 -9.49 -9.44
C ASP A 32 8.39 -10.69 -8.65
N LEU A 33 9.16 -11.79 -8.59
CA LEU A 33 8.81 -12.96 -7.80
C LEU A 33 8.76 -12.64 -6.29
N ILE A 34 9.73 -11.87 -5.80
CA ILE A 34 9.77 -11.42 -4.41
C ILE A 34 8.62 -10.46 -4.13
N ALA A 35 8.33 -9.54 -5.04
CA ALA A 35 7.20 -8.61 -4.92
C ALA A 35 5.88 -9.37 -4.76
N SER A 36 5.64 -10.36 -5.62
CA SER A 36 4.46 -11.22 -5.51
C SER A 36 4.41 -11.99 -4.17
N ARG A 37 5.54 -12.55 -3.73
CA ARG A 37 5.58 -13.40 -2.53
C ARG A 37 5.46 -12.64 -1.21
N PHE A 38 5.98 -11.42 -1.17
CA PHE A 38 5.98 -10.54 0.00
C PHE A 38 4.91 -9.44 -0.08
N ALA A 39 4.07 -9.45 -1.12
CA ALA A 39 3.01 -8.47 -1.34
C ALA A 39 3.53 -7.02 -1.46
N PHE A 40 4.65 -6.83 -2.17
CA PHE A 40 5.08 -5.50 -2.60
C PHE A 40 4.34 -5.09 -3.86
N VAL A 41 3.82 -3.86 -3.88
CA VAL A 41 3.10 -3.33 -5.03
C VAL A 41 4.03 -2.94 -6.17
N VAL A 42 5.23 -2.45 -5.84
CA VAL A 42 6.26 -2.05 -6.79
C VAL A 42 7.47 -2.95 -6.58
N SER A 43 7.84 -3.72 -7.60
CA SER A 43 8.99 -4.63 -7.57
C SER A 43 10.32 -3.90 -7.77
N LYS A 44 10.30 -2.86 -8.60
CA LYS A 44 11.46 -2.00 -8.84
C LYS A 44 11.88 -1.33 -7.53
N GLY A 45 13.16 -1.48 -7.18
CA GLY A 45 13.73 -0.96 -5.94
C GLY A 45 13.98 -2.05 -4.89
N ILE A 46 13.46 -3.27 -5.09
CA ILE A 46 13.80 -4.41 -4.23
C ILE A 46 15.29 -4.73 -4.37
N GLY A 47 16.03 -4.61 -3.26
CA GLY A 47 17.43 -4.97 -3.17
C GLY A 47 17.67 -6.15 -2.25
N PHE A 48 18.78 -6.86 -2.47
CA PHE A 48 19.18 -8.02 -1.67
C PHE A 48 20.44 -7.70 -0.90
N VAL A 49 20.48 -8.01 0.39
CA VAL A 49 21.62 -7.74 1.27
C VAL A 49 22.00 -8.94 2.12
N ARG A 50 23.29 -9.06 2.42
CA ARG A 50 23.86 -10.00 3.38
C ARG A 50 25.02 -9.32 4.09
N ASP A 51 25.05 -9.36 5.42
CA ASP A 51 26.12 -8.76 6.24
C ASP A 51 26.46 -7.32 5.82
N ASP A 52 25.42 -6.50 5.59
CA ASP A 52 25.50 -5.11 5.09
C ASP A 52 26.08 -4.94 3.67
N ALA A 53 26.38 -6.03 2.95
CA ALA A 53 26.79 -6.02 1.56
C ALA A 53 25.59 -6.23 0.61
N THR A 54 25.43 -5.35 -0.37
CA THR A 54 24.43 -5.50 -1.43
C THR A 54 24.83 -6.61 -2.40
N LEU A 55 23.92 -7.55 -2.65
CA LEU A 55 24.07 -8.62 -3.62
C LEU A 55 23.39 -8.23 -4.93
N SER A 56 24.17 -8.20 -6.01
CA SER A 56 23.70 -7.84 -7.36
C SER A 56 23.70 -9.03 -8.33
N HIS A 57 24.34 -10.15 -7.96
CA HIS A 57 24.41 -11.35 -8.79
C HIS A 57 23.54 -12.47 -8.23
N ILE A 58 22.68 -13.04 -9.09
CA ILE A 58 21.79 -14.17 -8.77
C ILE A 58 22.56 -15.35 -8.14
N ARG A 59 23.78 -15.62 -8.64
CA ARG A 59 24.62 -16.70 -8.10
C ARG A 59 24.92 -16.52 -6.63
N ASP A 60 25.29 -15.30 -6.22
CA ASP A 60 25.66 -15.00 -4.82
C ASP A 60 24.45 -15.08 -3.88
N ILE A 61 23.26 -14.74 -4.40
CA ILE A 61 22.00 -14.81 -3.66
C ILE A 61 21.64 -16.28 -3.36
N PHE A 62 21.65 -17.14 -4.38
CA PHE A 62 21.23 -18.54 -4.23
C PHE A 62 22.33 -19.49 -3.73
N SER A 63 23.61 -19.08 -3.74
CA SER A 63 24.70 -19.86 -3.13
C SER A 63 24.87 -19.60 -1.63
N SER A 64 24.14 -18.64 -1.07
CA SER A 64 24.25 -18.29 0.35
C SER A 64 23.54 -19.34 1.21
N GLU A 65 24.21 -19.82 2.26
CA GLU A 65 23.65 -20.76 3.24
C GLU A 65 22.80 -20.07 4.31
N VAL A 66 22.85 -18.75 4.36
CA VAL A 66 22.15 -17.89 5.33
C VAL A 66 21.02 -17.14 4.62
N PRO A 67 19.89 -16.86 5.30
CA PRO A 67 18.81 -16.05 4.74
C PRO A 67 19.26 -14.69 4.24
N ILE A 68 18.64 -14.22 3.15
CA ILE A 68 18.96 -12.95 2.51
C ILE A 68 17.97 -11.87 2.94
N GLY A 69 18.50 -10.71 3.33
CA GLY A 69 17.69 -9.55 3.67
C GLY A 69 17.16 -8.85 2.42
N ILE A 70 15.88 -8.49 2.45
CA ILE A 70 15.20 -7.70 1.41
C ILE A 70 15.18 -6.24 1.86
N THR A 71 15.63 -5.35 0.99
CA THR A 71 15.57 -3.88 1.15
C THR A 71 14.67 -3.27 0.09
N ILE A 72 14.15 -2.08 0.37
CA ILE A 72 13.43 -1.26 -0.61
C ILE A 72 14.20 0.04 -0.78
N ASP A 73 14.67 0.29 -2.01
CA ASP A 73 15.53 1.43 -2.36
C ASP A 73 16.73 1.58 -1.42
N GLY A 74 17.33 0.44 -1.04
CA GLY A 74 18.48 0.36 -0.14
C GLY A 74 18.17 0.62 1.34
N SER A 75 16.91 0.83 1.70
CA SER A 75 16.45 1.02 3.07
C SER A 75 15.80 -0.23 3.65
N SER A 76 15.86 -0.36 4.98
CA SER A 76 15.09 -1.38 5.70
C SER A 76 13.59 -1.11 5.59
N VAL A 77 12.81 -2.17 5.49
CA VAL A 77 11.35 -2.12 5.59
C VAL A 77 10.99 -1.71 7.02
N ARG A 78 10.07 -0.77 7.13
CA ARG A 78 9.65 -0.22 8.41
C ARG A 78 8.14 -0.06 8.48
N GLU A 79 7.64 -0.18 9.68
CA GLU A 79 6.26 0.17 10.02
C GLU A 79 5.99 1.65 9.74
N VAL A 80 4.81 1.94 9.20
CA VAL A 80 4.36 3.32 9.00
C VAL A 80 4.26 4.02 10.36
N PRO A 81 4.94 5.16 10.55
CA PRO A 81 4.96 5.85 11.82
C PRO A 81 3.59 6.44 12.16
N GLY A 82 3.41 6.82 13.42
CA GLY A 82 2.22 7.55 13.82
C GLY A 82 2.22 7.83 15.31
N PRO A 83 1.27 8.65 15.77
CA PRO A 83 1.22 9.02 17.18
C PRO A 83 0.93 7.85 18.10
N LYS A 84 1.24 8.00 19.38
CA LYS A 84 0.85 7.04 20.42
C LYS A 84 -0.55 7.42 20.90
N GLY A 85 -1.56 6.63 20.56
CA GLY A 85 -2.95 6.91 20.93
C GLY A 85 -3.17 6.82 22.45
N LYS A 86 -4.19 7.53 22.95
CA LYS A 86 -4.67 7.35 24.33
C LYS A 86 -5.58 6.11 24.39
N PRO A 87 -5.66 5.41 25.55
CA PRO A 87 -6.59 4.29 25.70
C PRO A 87 -8.02 4.66 25.30
N TYR A 88 -8.72 3.75 24.61
CA TYR A 88 -10.11 3.84 24.13
C TYR A 88 -10.42 4.91 23.06
N VAL A 89 -9.98 6.16 23.24
CA VAL A 89 -10.24 7.26 22.28
C VAL A 89 -9.24 7.33 21.12
N GLY A 90 -8.14 6.58 21.21
CA GLY A 90 -7.11 6.54 20.16
C GLY A 90 -6.49 7.92 19.93
N LYS A 91 -6.50 8.39 18.68
CA LYS A 91 -5.92 9.67 18.24
C LYS A 91 -6.97 10.71 17.85
N PHE A 92 -8.23 10.51 18.26
CA PHE A 92 -9.34 11.37 17.87
C PHE A 92 -9.06 12.86 18.12
N PHE A 93 -8.50 13.19 19.29
CA PHE A 93 -8.16 14.58 19.67
C PHE A 93 -6.90 15.13 19.00
N GLU A 94 -6.09 14.28 18.38
CA GLU A 94 -4.97 14.77 17.55
C GLU A 94 -5.45 15.19 16.17
N VAL A 95 -6.61 14.68 15.72
CA VAL A 95 -7.18 15.00 14.42
C VAL A 95 -8.24 16.09 14.55
N PHE A 96 -9.18 15.95 15.48
CA PHE A 96 -10.33 16.85 15.61
C PHE A 96 -10.14 17.92 16.70
N PRO A 97 -10.74 19.12 16.56
CA PRO A 97 -11.72 19.51 15.53
C PRO A 97 -11.12 20.05 14.22
N ASP A 98 -9.88 20.56 14.24
CA ASP A 98 -9.19 21.10 13.07
C ASP A 98 -8.51 19.99 12.26
N HIS A 99 -9.29 19.18 11.56
CA HIS A 99 -8.73 18.03 10.82
C HIS A 99 -7.71 18.46 9.77
N LEU A 100 -7.94 19.54 9.02
CA LEU A 100 -6.99 19.99 8.00
C LEU A 100 -5.65 20.43 8.61
N GLY A 101 -5.66 21.36 9.57
CA GLY A 101 -4.44 21.86 10.18
C GLY A 101 -3.70 20.80 11.00
N ASN A 102 -4.44 19.89 11.63
CA ASN A 102 -3.82 18.80 12.39
C ASN A 102 -3.18 17.73 11.50
N HIS A 103 -3.79 17.34 10.38
CA HIS A 103 -3.13 16.41 9.44
C HIS A 103 -1.86 17.04 8.87
N GLN A 104 -1.87 18.34 8.56
CA GLN A 104 -0.67 19.06 8.14
C GLN A 104 0.46 18.96 9.17
N ARG A 105 0.19 19.22 10.46
CA ARG A 105 1.17 19.06 11.55
C ARG A 105 1.67 17.62 11.69
N LEU A 106 0.81 16.63 11.44
CA LEU A 106 1.18 15.22 11.49
C LEU A 106 2.09 14.83 10.32
N PHE A 107 1.86 15.33 9.11
CA PHE A 107 2.77 15.17 7.97
C PHE A 107 4.13 15.83 8.23
N GLU A 108 4.15 17.03 8.81
CA GLU A 108 5.40 17.70 9.20
C GLU A 108 6.20 16.89 10.23
N LYS A 109 5.51 16.18 11.14
CA LYS A 109 6.14 15.41 12.23
C LYS A 109 6.59 14.01 11.80
N TYR A 110 5.76 13.30 11.05
CA TYR A 110 5.98 11.88 10.72
C TYR A 110 6.43 11.65 9.28
N GLY A 111 6.43 12.70 8.46
CA GLY A 111 6.81 12.64 7.06
C GLY A 111 5.64 12.25 6.15
N PRO A 112 5.94 11.75 4.93
CA PRO A 112 4.99 11.62 3.83
C PRO A 112 3.87 10.58 4.02
N ALA A 113 4.04 9.68 4.99
CA ALA A 113 3.06 8.67 5.33
C ALA A 113 3.00 8.47 6.85
N PHE A 114 1.79 8.47 7.41
CA PHE A 114 1.58 8.15 8.82
C PHE A 114 0.26 7.41 9.03
N LYS A 115 0.13 6.73 10.17
CA LYS A 115 -1.10 6.02 10.55
C LYS A 115 -1.78 6.59 11.78
N THR A 116 -3.11 6.59 11.79
CA THR A 116 -3.94 6.92 12.95
C THR A 116 -4.87 5.77 13.29
N THR A 117 -4.88 5.34 14.55
CA THR A 117 -5.90 4.45 15.09
C THR A 117 -6.91 5.26 15.89
N ASN A 118 -8.16 5.25 15.44
CA ASN A 118 -9.30 5.94 16.06
C ASN A 118 -10.40 4.91 16.31
N LEU A 119 -10.83 4.77 17.57
CA LEU A 119 -11.92 3.86 17.98
C LEU A 119 -11.76 2.41 17.42
N GLY A 120 -10.52 1.91 17.36
CA GLY A 120 -10.20 0.58 16.84
C GLY A 120 -9.95 0.49 15.33
N GLY A 121 -10.33 1.51 14.54
CA GLY A 121 -10.01 1.57 13.11
C GLY A 121 -8.65 2.23 12.85
N THR A 122 -7.79 1.60 12.07
CA THR A 122 -6.52 2.18 11.63
C THR A 122 -6.64 2.72 10.21
N LEU A 123 -6.37 4.02 10.05
CA LEU A 123 -6.29 4.69 8.77
C LEU A 123 -4.83 5.07 8.49
N PHE A 124 -4.42 4.87 7.25
CA PHE A 124 -3.13 5.34 6.73
C PHE A 124 -3.37 6.60 5.92
N HIS A 125 -2.50 7.59 6.11
CA HIS A 125 -2.56 8.90 5.49
C HIS A 125 -1.30 9.10 4.69
N THR A 126 -1.43 9.63 3.48
CA THR A 126 -0.29 10.03 2.68
C THR A 126 -0.55 11.35 1.98
N ASN A 127 0.49 12.15 1.84
CA ASN A 127 0.56 13.29 0.93
C ASN A 127 1.64 13.09 -0.13
N ASP A 128 2.17 11.87 -0.23
CA ASP A 128 3.17 11.47 -1.21
C ASP A 128 2.49 11.12 -2.53
N PRO A 129 2.87 11.73 -3.66
CA PRO A 129 2.23 11.46 -4.95
C PRO A 129 2.43 10.03 -5.43
N ASP A 130 3.56 9.38 -5.10
CA ASP A 130 3.86 8.02 -5.57
C ASP A 130 3.04 7.00 -4.78
N ILE A 131 2.94 7.17 -3.46
CA ILE A 131 2.07 6.33 -2.61
C ILE A 131 0.59 6.55 -2.96
N ALA A 132 0.18 7.80 -3.19
CA ALA A 132 -1.18 8.12 -3.61
C ALA A 132 -1.50 7.48 -4.97
N GLY A 133 -0.56 7.50 -5.92
CA GLY A 133 -0.70 6.83 -7.21
C GLY A 133 -0.96 5.33 -7.08
N VAL A 134 -0.27 4.66 -6.14
CA VAL A 134 -0.49 3.25 -5.82
C VAL A 134 -1.86 3.01 -5.17
N ALA A 135 -2.22 3.80 -4.15
CA ALA A 135 -3.44 3.60 -3.38
C ALA A 135 -4.73 3.95 -4.14
N LEU A 136 -4.64 4.89 -5.10
CA LEU A 136 -5.74 5.29 -5.97
C LEU A 136 -5.84 4.48 -7.25
N ALA A 137 -4.84 3.62 -7.53
CA ALA A 137 -4.94 2.64 -8.59
C ALA A 137 -5.87 1.50 -8.15
N GLU A 138 -6.84 1.14 -8.97
CA GLU A 138 -7.60 -0.10 -8.79
C GLU A 138 -6.68 -1.27 -9.19
N ASN A 139 -6.30 -2.09 -8.21
CA ASN A 139 -5.39 -3.23 -8.37
C ASN A 139 -5.70 -4.33 -7.34
N ASP A 140 -4.90 -5.39 -7.32
CA ASP A 140 -5.11 -6.54 -6.43
C ASP A 140 -4.98 -6.20 -4.93
N PHE A 141 -4.38 -5.07 -4.58
CA PHE A 141 -4.17 -4.60 -3.20
C PHE A 141 -5.13 -3.49 -2.78
N PHE A 142 -5.56 -2.65 -3.72
CA PHE A 142 -6.35 -1.46 -3.45
C PHE A 142 -7.61 -1.40 -4.31
N THR A 143 -8.73 -1.20 -3.63
CA THR A 143 -10.03 -0.90 -4.26
C THR A 143 -10.83 0.03 -3.36
N LYS A 144 -11.81 0.72 -3.93
CA LYS A 144 -12.76 1.52 -3.16
C LYS A 144 -13.75 0.59 -2.44
N ASP A 145 -13.57 0.46 -1.13
CA ASP A 145 -14.48 -0.24 -0.21
C ASP A 145 -14.89 0.67 0.95
N ILE A 146 -16.20 0.82 1.16
CA ILE A 146 -16.79 1.49 2.31
C ILE A 146 -17.12 0.42 3.37
N PHE A 147 -16.10 0.00 4.11
CA PHE A 147 -16.19 -0.99 5.19
C PHE A 147 -16.71 -0.40 6.53
N PRO A 148 -17.08 -1.21 7.54
CA PRO A 148 -17.72 -0.72 8.77
C PRO A 148 -17.02 0.41 9.54
N SER A 149 -15.69 0.50 9.48
CA SER A 149 -14.92 1.59 10.10
C SER A 149 -14.55 2.73 9.15
N HIS A 150 -15.05 2.71 7.91
CA HIS A 150 -14.89 3.79 6.96
C HIS A 150 -15.77 4.99 7.38
N PRO A 151 -15.30 6.26 7.29
CA PRO A 151 -16.08 7.43 7.72
C PRO A 151 -17.43 7.58 7.03
N LEU A 152 -17.54 7.12 5.78
CA LEU A 152 -18.79 7.18 4.99
C LEU A 152 -19.72 5.98 5.23
N TYR A 153 -19.36 5.02 6.09
CA TYR A 153 -20.15 3.79 6.28
C TYR A 153 -21.60 4.06 6.70
N GLY A 154 -21.82 5.03 7.59
CA GLY A 154 -23.16 5.40 8.05
C GLY A 154 -24.07 5.99 6.97
N ILE A 155 -23.51 6.38 5.82
CA ILE A 155 -24.26 6.90 4.67
C ILE A 155 -24.07 6.03 3.41
N LYS A 156 -23.53 4.81 3.56
CA LYS A 156 -23.34 3.87 2.46
C LYS A 156 -24.67 3.57 1.80
N ASN A 157 -24.74 3.67 0.48
CA ASN A 157 -25.93 3.38 -0.30
C ASN A 157 -25.53 2.81 -1.66
N GLN A 158 -25.80 1.52 -1.86
CA GLN A 158 -25.47 0.82 -3.12
C GLN A 158 -26.24 1.40 -4.30
N GLU A 159 -27.48 1.86 -4.10
CA GLU A 159 -28.29 2.48 -5.15
C GLU A 159 -27.78 3.87 -5.58
N ALA A 160 -26.96 4.51 -4.75
CA ALA A 160 -26.33 5.80 -5.07
C ALA A 160 -25.14 5.67 -6.04
N GLY A 161 -24.91 4.49 -6.62
CA GLY A 161 -23.96 4.26 -7.70
C GLY A 161 -22.52 4.58 -7.32
N VAL A 162 -21.85 5.40 -8.13
CA VAL A 162 -20.38 5.60 -8.07
C VAL A 162 -19.87 6.28 -6.80
N PHE A 163 -20.70 7.06 -6.09
CA PHE A 163 -20.27 7.88 -4.95
C PHE A 163 -20.29 7.14 -3.62
N LEU A 164 -21.42 6.49 -3.29
CA LEU A 164 -21.63 5.82 -1.98
C LEU A 164 -21.73 4.29 -2.08
N GLY A 165 -21.45 3.71 -3.26
CA GLY A 165 -21.26 2.28 -3.47
C GLY A 165 -19.79 1.88 -3.58
N ASP A 166 -19.53 0.58 -3.40
CA ASP A 166 -18.21 -0.04 -3.55
C ASP A 166 -17.97 -0.46 -5.01
N THR A 167 -16.70 -0.55 -5.42
CA THR A 167 -16.32 -0.87 -6.80
C THR A 167 -16.77 -2.26 -7.26
N ASP A 168 -16.96 -3.21 -6.35
CA ASP A 168 -17.34 -4.59 -6.65
C ASP A 168 -18.85 -4.82 -6.88
N THR A 169 -19.68 -3.79 -6.66
CA THR A 169 -21.14 -3.88 -6.79
C THR A 169 -21.62 -3.76 -8.25
N PRO A 170 -22.70 -4.47 -8.65
CA PRO A 170 -23.25 -4.36 -10.00
C PRO A 170 -23.79 -2.96 -10.30
N GLU A 171 -24.36 -2.27 -9.31
CA GLU A 171 -24.87 -0.89 -9.42
C GLU A 171 -23.73 0.07 -9.79
N TRP A 172 -22.57 -0.05 -9.11
CA TRP A 172 -21.40 0.75 -9.41
C TRP A 172 -20.92 0.52 -10.84
N ARG A 173 -20.82 -0.74 -11.30
CA ARG A 173 -20.38 -1.08 -12.66
C ARG A 173 -21.29 -0.51 -13.74
N ILE A 174 -22.61 -0.61 -13.53
CA ILE A 174 -23.60 -0.04 -14.45
C ILE A 174 -23.47 1.49 -14.47
N ALA A 175 -23.47 2.13 -13.31
CA ALA A 175 -23.36 3.58 -13.20
C ALA A 175 -22.05 4.09 -13.83
N HIS A 176 -20.91 3.51 -13.49
CA HIS A 176 -19.59 3.88 -14.02
C HIS A 176 -19.46 3.64 -15.53
N LYS A 177 -20.23 2.71 -16.12
CA LYS A 177 -20.27 2.52 -17.58
C LYS A 177 -20.94 3.69 -18.31
N PHE A 178 -21.99 4.28 -17.73
CA PHE A 178 -22.82 5.29 -18.41
C PHE A 178 -22.54 6.73 -17.99
N LEU A 179 -22.00 6.96 -16.79
CA LEU A 179 -21.68 8.30 -16.27
C LEU A 179 -20.57 9.02 -17.06
N PRO A 180 -19.39 8.42 -17.34
CA PRO A 180 -18.30 9.14 -17.99
C PRO A 180 -18.65 9.69 -19.37
N PRO A 181 -19.35 8.95 -20.26
CA PRO A 181 -19.83 9.53 -21.53
C PRO A 181 -20.82 10.69 -21.35
N ALA A 182 -21.71 10.61 -20.34
CA ALA A 182 -22.71 11.63 -20.05
C ALA A 182 -22.12 12.90 -19.41
N LEU A 183 -20.94 12.80 -18.80
CA LEU A 183 -20.20 13.92 -18.20
C LEU A 183 -19.00 14.36 -19.04
N GLY A 184 -18.83 13.78 -20.24
CA GLY A 184 -17.70 14.08 -21.12
C GLY A 184 -17.82 15.42 -21.85
N PRO A 185 -16.73 15.93 -22.46
CA PRO A 185 -16.71 17.25 -23.09
C PRO A 185 -17.78 17.49 -24.17
N LYS A 186 -18.24 16.44 -24.85
CA LYS A 186 -19.34 16.55 -25.83
C LYS A 186 -20.68 16.79 -25.17
N ALA A 187 -20.96 16.12 -24.06
CA ALA A 187 -22.22 16.25 -23.34
C ALA A 187 -22.33 17.61 -22.63
N VAL A 188 -21.24 18.08 -22.01
CA VAL A 188 -21.20 19.36 -21.28
C VAL A 188 -21.55 20.56 -22.18
N ARG A 189 -21.25 20.50 -23.48
CA ARG A 189 -21.64 21.56 -24.45
C ARG A 189 -23.15 21.80 -24.54
N HIS A 190 -23.96 20.84 -24.10
CA HIS A 190 -25.42 20.95 -24.08
C HIS A 190 -25.96 21.38 -22.71
N CYS A 191 -25.09 21.59 -21.72
CA CYS A 191 -25.44 21.95 -20.35
C CYS A 191 -25.10 23.40 -19.97
N THR A 192 -24.50 24.16 -20.89
CA THR A 192 -24.19 25.60 -20.78
C THR A 192 -25.16 26.41 -21.62
#